data_AF-X1J6B4-F1
#
_entry.id   AF-X1J6B4-F1
#
_cell.length_a   1.000
_cell.length_b   1.000
_cell.length_c   1.000
_cell.angle_alpha   90.00
_cell.angle_beta   90.00
_cell.angle_gamma   90.00
#
_symmetry.space_group_name_H-M   'P 1'
#
loop_
_entity.id
_entity.type
_entity.pdbx_description
1 polymer ?
#
loop_
_entity_poly.entity_id
_entity_poly.type
_entity_poly.pdbx_seq_one_letter_code
_entity_poly.pdbx_strand_id
1 'polypeptide(L)'
;MTKRQSKSQKCKDYFDAFKCIQGNKKMRREGTKDGSIATHPVVGIPITKPEKFILADCLTWLRHHGILCNRNNVGAGQMGESGYYSYGIRGAGDIIG
;
A
#
# COMPACT_ATOMS: atom_id res chain seq x y z
N MET A 1 9.32 -5.90 12.19
CA MET A 1 8.93 -5.36 13.51
C MET A 1 8.12 -4.10 13.31
N THR A 2 6.84 -4.09 13.68
CA THR A 2 6.00 -2.88 13.65
C THR A 2 6.55 -1.85 14.63
N LYS A 3 7.04 -0.70 14.13
CA LYS A 3 7.55 0.38 14.99
C LYS A 3 6.41 0.89 15.88
N ARG A 4 6.52 0.69 17.20
CA ARG A 4 5.55 1.21 18.17
C ARG A 4 5.60 2.75 18.18
N GLN A 5 4.43 3.39 18.17
CA GLN A 5 4.34 4.84 18.35
C GLN A 5 5.02 5.28 19.65
N SER A 6 5.83 6.33 19.58
CA SER A 6 6.49 6.92 20.75
C SER A 6 5.46 7.50 21.72
N LYS A 7 5.81 7.61 23.02
CA LYS A 7 4.94 8.22 24.03
C LYS A 7 4.57 9.66 23.68
N SER A 8 5.52 10.42 23.12
CA SER A 8 5.31 11.81 22.67
C SER A 8 4.24 11.90 21.58
N GLN A 9 4.27 11.00 20.58
CA GLN A 9 3.29 10.99 19.50
C GLN A 9 1.87 10.77 20.02
N LYS A 10 1.71 9.81 20.96
CA LYS A 10 0.41 9.55 21.59
C LYS A 10 -0.13 10.77 22.32
N CYS A 11 0.73 11.44 23.09
CA CYS A 11 0.34 12.61 23.86
C CYS A 11 -0.11 13.75 22.94
N LYS A 12 0.59 13.97 21.82
CA LYS A 12 0.20 14.94 20.79
C LYS A 12 -1.15 14.59 20.16
N ASP A 13 -1.34 13.33 19.77
CA ASP A 13 -2.61 12.86 19.18
C ASP A 13 -3.81 13.04 20.13
N TYR A 14 -3.63 12.80 21.44
CA TYR A 14 -4.68 13.04 22.44
C TYR A 14 -5.01 14.52 22.60
N PHE A 15 -4.01 15.39 22.55
CA PHE A 15 -4.22 16.83 22.64
C PHE A 15 -4.95 17.38 21.41
N ASP A 16 -4.61 16.89 20.22
CA ASP A 16 -5.30 17.26 18.98
C ASP A 16 -6.75 16.75 18.97
N ALA A 17 -6.98 15.52 19.45
CA ALA A 17 -8.33 14.99 19.64
C ALA A 17 -9.16 15.88 20.59
N PHE A 18 -8.60 16.30 21.72
CA PHE A 18 -9.25 17.21 22.66
C PHE A 18 -9.66 18.54 22.01
N LYS A 19 -8.76 19.16 21.22
CA LYS A 19 -9.07 20.39 20.49
C LYS A 19 -10.18 20.22 19.46
N CYS A 20 -10.17 19.11 18.72
CA CYS A 20 -11.20 18.81 17.74
C CYS A 20 -12.58 18.61 18.38
N ILE A 21 -12.63 17.94 19.55
CA ILE A 21 -13.87 17.75 20.32
C ILE A 21 -14.41 19.11 20.79
N GLN A 22 -13.55 19.96 21.38
CA GLN A 22 -13.92 21.31 21.82
C GLN A 22 -14.45 22.18 20.67
N GLY A 23 -13.86 22.07 19.48
CA GLY A 23 -14.27 22.82 18.30
C GLY A 23 -15.41 22.21 17.49
N ASN A 24 -15.97 21.06 17.92
CA ASN A 24 -16.93 20.26 17.16
C ASN A 24 -16.45 19.95 15.71
N LYS A 25 -15.14 19.71 15.54
CA LYS A 25 -14.49 19.39 14.26
C LYS A 25 -14.13 17.92 14.22
N LYS A 26 -14.26 17.30 13.04
CA LYS A 26 -13.82 15.91 12.84
C LYS A 26 -12.30 15.83 12.98
N MET A 27 -11.82 14.98 13.89
CA MET A 27 -10.39 14.73 14.07
C MET A 27 -9.81 14.10 12.79
N ARG A 28 -8.77 14.72 12.25
CA ARG A 28 -7.86 14.12 11.26
C ARG A 28 -6.49 14.04 11.90
N ARG A 29 -5.90 12.86 11.89
CA ARG A 29 -4.53 12.66 12.35
C ARG A 29 -3.59 13.29 11.33
N GLU A 30 -2.68 14.16 11.77
CA GLU A 30 -1.69 14.81 10.89
C GLU A 30 -0.62 13.83 10.40
N GLY A 31 -0.46 12.68 11.06
CA GLY A 31 0.52 11.65 10.72
C GLY A 31 -0.09 10.25 10.59
N THR A 32 0.67 9.34 10.00
CA THR A 32 0.28 7.94 9.86
C THR A 32 0.24 7.24 11.23
N LYS A 33 -0.68 6.29 11.38
CA LYS A 33 -0.93 5.58 12.66
C LYS A 33 0.33 4.90 13.22
N ASP A 34 1.26 4.50 12.35
CA ASP A 34 2.31 3.53 12.71
C ASP A 34 3.73 4.05 12.41
N GLY A 35 3.87 5.32 12.02
CA GLY A 35 5.13 5.83 11.46
C GLY A 35 5.47 5.17 10.12
N SER A 36 4.44 4.75 9.38
CA SER A 36 4.59 4.22 8.03
C SER A 36 5.19 5.30 7.13
N ILE A 37 6.07 4.85 6.23
CA ILE A 37 6.73 5.68 5.22
C ILE A 37 5.62 6.40 4.43
N ALA A 38 5.79 7.70 4.20
CA ALA A 38 4.88 8.45 3.33
C ALA A 38 4.73 7.68 2.01
N THR A 39 3.52 7.54 1.50
CA THR A 39 3.31 7.02 0.16
C THR A 39 4.18 7.84 -0.78
N HIS A 40 5.20 7.22 -1.36
CA HIS A 40 6.06 7.91 -2.31
C HIS A 40 5.17 8.50 -3.43
N PRO A 41 5.50 9.68 -3.96
CA PRO A 41 4.76 10.27 -5.06
C PRO A 41 4.62 9.22 -6.17
N VAL A 42 3.42 9.13 -6.74
CA VAL A 42 3.13 8.25 -7.89
C VAL A 42 4.23 8.50 -8.91
N VAL A 43 5.10 7.50 -9.13
CA VAL A 43 6.16 7.61 -10.12
C VAL A 43 5.47 7.76 -11.46
N GLY A 44 5.72 8.87 -12.17
CA GLY A 44 5.16 9.09 -13.49
C GLY A 44 5.67 8.02 -14.43
N ILE A 45 4.80 7.08 -14.82
CA ILE A 45 5.16 5.99 -15.72
C ILE A 45 4.71 6.36 -17.13
N PRO A 46 5.53 6.13 -18.17
CA PRO A 46 5.13 6.42 -19.55
C PRO A 46 3.86 5.63 -19.93
N ILE A 47 2.78 6.33 -20.26
CA ILE A 47 1.49 5.72 -20.65
C ILE A 47 1.58 4.86 -21.93
N THR A 48 2.62 5.08 -22.73
CA THR A 48 2.88 4.32 -23.97
C THR A 48 3.52 2.96 -23.70
N LYS A 49 4.02 2.73 -22.48
CA LYS A 49 4.68 1.49 -22.12
C LYS A 49 3.63 0.47 -21.67
N PRO A 50 3.59 -0.74 -22.26
CA PRO A 50 2.66 -1.77 -21.82
C PRO A 50 2.88 -2.13 -20.34
N GLU A 51 1.77 -2.35 -19.63
CA GLU A 51 1.72 -2.68 -18.20
C GLU A 51 2.72 -3.78 -17.81
N LYS A 52 2.86 -4.83 -18.62
CA LYS A 52 3.81 -5.93 -18.37
C LYS A 52 5.26 -5.47 -18.16
N PHE A 53 5.69 -4.41 -18.86
CA PHE A 53 7.05 -3.89 -18.74
C PHE A 53 7.17 -2.91 -17.57
N ILE A 54 6.12 -2.15 -17.31
CA ILE A 54 6.03 -1.28 -16.12
C ILE A 54 6.15 -2.12 -14.85
N LEU A 55 5.38 -3.21 -14.77
CA LEU A 55 5.39 -4.13 -13.64
C LEU A 55 6.76 -4.76 -13.43
N ALA A 56 7.46 -5.11 -14.50
CA ALA A 56 8.82 -5.66 -14.44
C ALA A 56 9.83 -4.64 -13.87
N ASP A 57 9.74 -3.37 -14.29
CA ASP A 57 10.59 -2.30 -13.75
C ASP A 57 10.31 -2.08 -12.25
N CYS A 58 9.03 -2.04 -11.85
CA CYS A 58 8.63 -1.90 -10.45
C CYS A 58 9.18 -3.04 -9.57
N LEU A 59 9.04 -4.30 -10.00
CA LEU A 59 9.59 -5.45 -9.27
C LEU A 59 11.12 -5.39 -9.17
N THR A 60 11.80 -4.95 -10.25
CA THR A 60 13.26 -4.80 -10.25
C THR A 60 13.70 -3.73 -9.26
N TRP A 61 13.02 -2.59 -9.24
CA TRP A 61 13.28 -1.51 -8.29
C TRP A 61 13.09 -1.98 -6.84
N LEU A 62 11.98 -2.66 -6.54
CA LEU A 62 11.68 -3.17 -5.20
C LEU A 62 12.75 -4.17 -4.72
N ARG A 63 13.18 -5.10 -5.58
CA ARG A 63 14.26 -6.04 -5.27
C ARG A 63 15.59 -5.34 -5.00
N HIS A 64 15.94 -4.34 -5.81
CA HIS A 64 17.17 -3.55 -5.62
C HIS A 64 17.19 -2.85 -4.26
N HIS A 65 16.02 -2.50 -3.73
CA HIS A 65 15.86 -1.87 -2.40
C HIS A 65 15.64 -2.89 -1.27
N GLY A 66 15.78 -4.19 -1.53
CA GLY A 66 15.64 -5.25 -0.53
C GLY A 66 14.20 -5.46 -0.04
N ILE A 67 13.21 -5.00 -0.81
CA ILE A 67 11.79 -5.16 -0.47
C ILE A 67 11.30 -6.51 -1.02
N LEU A 68 10.95 -7.42 -0.10
CA LEU A 68 10.34 -8.70 -0.45
C LEU A 68 8.91 -8.47 -0.91
N CYS A 69 8.60 -8.89 -2.14
CA CYS A 69 7.28 -8.77 -2.72
C CYS A 69 7.08 -9.86 -3.79
N ASN A 70 5.82 -10.23 -3.99
CA ASN A 70 5.38 -11.17 -5.00
C ASN A 70 4.47 -10.46 -6.00
N ARG A 71 4.55 -10.90 -7.26
CA ARG A 71 3.57 -10.52 -8.27
C ARG A 71 2.24 -11.21 -7.97
N ASN A 72 1.18 -10.43 -7.87
CA ASN A 72 -0.18 -10.92 -7.74
C ASN A 72 -0.79 -11.04 -9.15
N ASN A 73 -0.91 -12.28 -9.63
CA ASN A 73 -1.62 -12.53 -10.88
C ASN A 73 -3.11 -12.68 -10.56
N VAL A 74 -3.87 -11.59 -10.71
CA VAL A 74 -5.33 -11.65 -10.64
C VAL A 74 -5.87 -11.94 -12.03
N GLY A 75 -6.70 -12.96 -12.15
CA GLY A 75 -7.26 -13.33 -13.43
C GLY A 75 -8.33 -14.40 -13.31
N ALA A 76 -8.84 -14.80 -14.46
CA ALA A 76 -9.66 -15.99 -14.57
C ALA A 76 -9.25 -16.75 -15.84
N GLY A 77 -9.16 -18.07 -15.73
CA GLY A 77 -8.67 -18.92 -16.80
C GLY A 77 -8.97 -20.38 -16.56
N GLN A 78 -8.87 -21.16 -17.63
CA GLN A 78 -9.02 -22.61 -17.55
C GLN A 78 -7.72 -23.22 -16.99
N MET A 79 -7.81 -23.86 -15.83
CA MET A 79 -6.66 -24.50 -15.17
C MET A 79 -6.79 -26.01 -15.35
N GLY A 80 -5.95 -26.59 -16.21
CA GLY A 80 -6.00 -28.02 -16.54
C GLY A 80 -7.18 -28.41 -17.42
N GLU A 81 -7.55 -29.70 -17.41
CA GLU A 81 -8.57 -30.28 -18.29
C GLU A 81 -10.02 -29.93 -17.89
N SER A 82 -10.26 -29.47 -16.65
CA SER A 82 -11.61 -29.24 -16.14
C SER A 82 -11.74 -27.94 -15.35
N GLY A 83 -12.33 -26.91 -15.96
CA GLY A 83 -12.94 -25.79 -15.25
C GLY A 83 -12.27 -24.43 -15.47
N TYR A 84 -13.10 -23.39 -15.55
CA TYR A 84 -12.71 -21.98 -15.58
C TYR A 84 -12.69 -21.45 -14.14
N TYR A 85 -11.52 -21.05 -13.65
CA TYR A 85 -11.32 -20.60 -12.28
C TYR A 85 -10.91 -19.14 -12.27
N SER A 86 -11.43 -18.38 -11.30
CA SER A 86 -10.84 -17.09 -10.92
C SER A 86 -9.75 -17.32 -9.87
N TYR A 87 -8.62 -16.64 -10.01
CA TYR A 87 -7.47 -16.76 -9.13
C TYR A 87 -6.89 -15.38 -8.80
N GLY A 88 -6.17 -15.31 -7.68
CA GLY A 88 -5.68 -14.06 -7.10
C GLY A 88 -6.68 -13.39 -6.15
N ILE A 89 -6.26 -12.26 -5.57
CA ILE A 89 -7.08 -11.50 -4.62
C ILE A 89 -7.79 -10.36 -5.36
N ARG A 90 -9.11 -10.45 -5.50
CA ARG A 90 -9.92 -9.45 -6.18
C ARG A 90 -9.81 -8.09 -5.48
N GLY A 91 -9.43 -7.05 -6.23
CA GLY A 91 -9.28 -5.69 -5.72
C GLY A 91 -7.96 -5.42 -4.98
N ALA A 92 -7.05 -6.40 -4.89
CA ALA A 92 -5.68 -6.15 -4.47
C ALA A 92 -4.85 -5.54 -5.62
N GLY A 93 -3.72 -4.92 -5.29
CA GLY A 93 -2.76 -4.44 -6.28
C GLY A 93 -1.98 -5.57 -6.97
N ASP A 94 -1.27 -5.25 -8.05
CA ASP A 94 -0.49 -6.21 -8.85
C ASP A 94 0.78 -6.73 -8.15
N ILE A 95 1.18 -6.07 -7.07
CA ILE A 95 2.32 -6.44 -6.23
C ILE A 95 1.85 -6.50 -4.77
N ILE A 96 2.15 -7.61 -4.08
CA ILE A 96 1.83 -7.83 -2.67
C ILE A 96 3.11 -8.20 -1.92
N GLY A 97 3.33 -7.62 -0.74
CA GLY A 97 4.46 -7.90 0.14
C GLY A 97 4.05 -7.93 1.60
#